data_AF-A0A949H9C3-F1
#
_entry.id   AF-A0A949H9C3-F1
#
_cell.length_a   1.000
_cell.length_b   1.000
_cell.length_c   1.000
_cell.angle_alpha   90.00
_cell.angle_beta   90.00
_cell.angle_gamma   90.00
#
_symmetry.space_group_name_H-M   'P 1'
#
loop_
_entity.id
_entity.type
_entity.pdbx_description
1 polymer ?
#
loop_
_entity_poly.entity_id
_entity_poly.type
_entity_poly.pdbx_seq_one_letter_code
_entity_poly.pdbx_strand_id
1 'polypeptide(L)'
;MSRSEGDPQILVVCTANICRSPILEGMLARSLADAGAPVGVLSAGLLDWDTPVDPGSVRATAQYGIDISRHRSRPVSTLDLGRFDLVLTMTREHVRGIVERDGSAYRRSFTVKEFSRRLGDAIPPIPGGDLRERVEHLSKGRTGASMLGSSSEDDIADPHGGKQSEFDTVAEQLHELVIRITPGLVTLAR
;
A
#
# COMPACT_ATOMS: atom_id res chain seq x y z
N MET A 1 20.86 3.66 -7.12
CA MET A 1 21.61 2.89 -6.11
C MET A 1 21.25 1.42 -6.32
N SER A 2 22.26 0.57 -6.52
CA SER A 2 22.10 -0.86 -6.77
C SER A 2 21.62 -1.56 -5.49
N ARG A 3 20.54 -2.35 -5.60
CA ARG A 3 19.80 -3.06 -4.55
C ARG A 3 20.66 -4.11 -3.83
N SER A 4 20.50 -4.31 -2.52
CA SER A 4 20.92 -5.53 -1.81
C SER A 4 19.81 -6.60 -1.88
N GLU A 5 20.18 -7.87 -2.04
CA GLU A 5 19.28 -8.98 -1.71
C GLU A 5 18.99 -8.92 -0.21
N GLY A 6 17.71 -8.77 0.17
CA GLY A 6 17.26 -8.80 1.57
C GLY A 6 16.52 -7.56 2.08
N ASP A 7 16.48 -6.46 1.31
CA ASP A 7 15.76 -5.25 1.72
C ASP A 7 14.24 -5.49 1.77
N PRO A 8 13.54 -5.08 2.84
CA PRO A 8 12.10 -5.32 2.96
C PRO A 8 11.29 -4.70 1.81
N GLN A 9 10.24 -5.39 1.37
CA GLN A 9 9.45 -4.97 0.21
C GLN A 9 7.97 -4.76 0.55
N ILE A 10 7.42 -3.64 0.12
CA ILE A 10 6.01 -3.29 0.24
C ILE A 10 5.35 -3.32 -1.15
N LEU A 11 4.25 -4.05 -1.27
CA LEU A 11 3.37 -4.01 -2.43
C LEU A 11 2.16 -3.13 -2.14
N VAL A 12 1.80 -2.26 -3.07
CA VAL A 12 0.60 -1.42 -3.01
C VAL A 12 -0.39 -1.84 -4.09
N VAL A 13 -1.64 -2.15 -3.71
CA VAL A 13 -2.63 -2.74 -4.64
C VAL A 13 -3.92 -1.92 -4.71
N CYS A 14 -4.37 -1.67 -5.94
CA CYS A 14 -5.75 -1.24 -6.23
C CYS A 14 -6.32 -2.07 -7.38
N THR A 15 -7.41 -1.61 -8.00
CA THR A 15 -8.12 -2.37 -9.05
C THR A 15 -7.29 -2.51 -10.32
N ALA A 16 -6.94 -1.40 -10.97
CA ALA A 16 -6.31 -1.38 -12.30
C ALA A 16 -4.89 -0.80 -12.30
N ASN A 17 -4.36 -0.36 -11.14
CA ASN A 17 -3.03 0.23 -11.02
C ASN A 17 -2.77 1.48 -11.87
N ILE A 18 -3.79 2.32 -12.01
CA ILE A 18 -3.72 3.58 -12.75
C ILE A 18 -4.05 4.82 -11.91
N CYS A 19 -4.71 4.67 -10.76
CA CYS A 19 -5.10 5.80 -9.90
C CYS A 19 -4.46 5.74 -8.51
N ARG A 20 -5.12 5.03 -7.58
CA ARG A 20 -4.81 5.04 -6.15
C ARG A 20 -3.47 4.39 -5.78
N SER A 21 -3.16 3.20 -6.32
CA SER A 21 -1.92 2.51 -5.96
C SER A 21 -0.64 3.18 -6.49
N PRO A 22 -0.61 3.79 -7.69
CA PRO A 22 0.51 4.63 -8.12
C PRO A 22 0.74 5.87 -7.24
N ILE A 23 -0.35 6.52 -6.78
CA ILE A 23 -0.26 7.65 -5.84
C ILE A 23 0.43 7.22 -4.56
N LEU A 24 -0.05 6.14 -3.92
CA LEU A 24 0.52 5.67 -2.67
C LEU A 24 1.95 5.13 -2.84
N GLU A 25 2.28 4.46 -3.94
CA GLU A 25 3.67 4.05 -4.23
C GLU A 25 4.61 5.25 -4.25
N GLY A 26 4.29 6.29 -5.04
CA GLY A 26 5.13 7.48 -5.16
C GLY A 26 5.33 8.21 -3.83
N MET A 27 4.24 8.39 -3.07
CA MET A 27 4.29 9.06 -1.77
C MET A 27 5.05 8.25 -0.73
N LEU A 28 4.77 6.95 -0.62
CA LEU A 28 5.40 6.11 0.39
C LEU A 28 6.89 5.88 0.08
N ALA A 29 7.24 5.64 -1.19
CA ALA A 29 8.63 5.51 -1.62
C ALA A 29 9.44 6.77 -1.30
N ARG A 30 8.88 7.96 -1.59
CA ARG A 30 9.52 9.22 -1.27
C ARG A 30 9.71 9.40 0.24
N SER A 31 8.67 9.16 1.03
CA SER A 31 8.70 9.32 2.48
C SER A 31 9.71 8.38 3.16
N LEU A 32 9.79 7.12 2.73
CA LEU A 32 10.75 6.14 3.24
C LEU A 32 12.19 6.49 2.84
N ALA A 33 12.40 6.97 1.62
CA ALA A 33 13.71 7.43 1.15
C ALA A 33 14.19 8.65 1.94
N ASP A 34 13.32 9.64 2.17
CA ASP A 34 13.62 10.83 2.98
C ASP A 34 13.94 10.45 4.45
N ALA A 35 13.36 9.36 4.95
CA ALA A 35 13.65 8.81 6.27
C ALA A 35 14.89 7.89 6.32
N GLY A 36 15.56 7.66 5.18
CA GLY A 36 16.75 6.80 5.09
C GLY A 36 16.48 5.31 5.31
N ALA A 37 15.24 4.84 5.11
CA ALA A 37 14.88 3.44 5.29
C ALA A 37 15.05 2.65 3.98
N PRO A 38 15.82 1.55 3.97
CA PRO A 38 16.04 0.73 2.77
C PRO A 38 14.84 -0.20 2.53
N VAL A 39 13.67 0.37 2.28
CA VAL A 39 12.42 -0.37 2.06
C VAL A 39 11.94 -0.09 0.64
N GLY A 40 11.83 -1.15 -0.17
CA GLY A 40 11.31 -1.05 -1.52
C GLY A 40 9.78 -0.90 -1.52
N VAL A 41 9.26 -0.04 -2.40
CA VAL A 41 7.82 0.10 -2.61
C VAL A 41 7.51 -0.14 -4.08
N LEU A 42 6.45 -0.88 -4.35
CA LEU A 42 6.03 -1.24 -5.68
C LEU A 42 4.50 -1.23 -5.74
N SER A 43 3.87 -0.81 -6.84
CA SER A 43 2.42 -0.97 -7.01
C SER A 43 1.98 -1.95 -8.09
N ALA A 44 0.80 -2.54 -7.92
CA ALA A 44 0.16 -3.42 -8.88
C ALA A 44 -1.37 -3.31 -8.84
N GLY A 45 -2.02 -3.97 -9.80
CA GLY A 45 -3.47 -4.00 -9.99
C GLY A 45 -3.99 -5.42 -9.92
N LEU A 46 -5.21 -5.62 -9.42
CA LEU A 46 -5.87 -6.92 -9.51
C LEU A 46 -6.21 -7.30 -10.95
N LEU A 47 -6.47 -6.29 -11.79
CA LEU A 47 -6.78 -6.42 -13.21
C LEU A 47 -5.53 -6.19 -14.06
N ASP A 48 -5.48 -6.88 -15.19
CA ASP A 48 -4.56 -6.58 -16.27
C ASP A 48 -5.17 -5.48 -17.16
N TRP A 49 -4.60 -4.27 -17.09
CA TRP A 49 -5.15 -3.09 -17.76
C TRP A 49 -4.17 -2.47 -18.77
N ASP A 50 -2.90 -2.87 -18.75
CA ASP A 50 -1.78 -2.39 -19.59
C ASP A 50 -1.88 -0.93 -20.11
N THR A 51 -2.06 0.02 -19.19
CA THR A 51 -2.29 1.45 -19.52
C THR A 51 -1.37 2.35 -18.69
N PRO A 52 -1.00 3.55 -19.20
CA PRO A 52 -0.42 4.60 -18.37
C PRO A 52 -1.24 4.93 -17.13
N VAL A 53 -0.57 5.55 -16.14
CA VAL A 53 -1.24 6.19 -15.02
C VAL A 53 -2.27 7.23 -15.48
N ASP A 54 -3.35 7.39 -14.70
CA ASP A 54 -4.37 8.40 -14.94
C ASP A 54 -3.77 9.81 -14.78
N PRO A 55 -3.98 10.73 -15.76
CA PRO A 55 -3.47 12.09 -15.68
C PRO A 55 -3.93 12.87 -14.43
N GLY A 56 -5.10 12.56 -13.88
CA GLY A 56 -5.59 13.15 -12.64
C GLY A 56 -4.72 12.79 -11.44
N SER A 57 -4.19 11.55 -11.43
CA SER A 57 -3.26 11.08 -10.39
C SER A 57 -1.88 11.72 -10.52
N VAL A 58 -1.42 11.95 -11.75
CA VAL A 58 -0.18 12.71 -12.02
C VAL A 58 -0.31 14.14 -11.48
N ARG A 59 -1.41 14.83 -11.79
CA ARG A 59 -1.65 16.19 -11.28
C ARG A 59 -1.77 16.23 -9.75
N ALA A 60 -2.49 15.28 -9.16
CA ALA A 60 -2.71 15.21 -7.73
C ALA A 60 -1.44 14.85 -6.92
N THR A 61 -0.45 14.20 -7.53
CA THR A 61 0.85 13.93 -6.89
C THR A 61 1.87 15.04 -7.10
N ALA A 62 1.77 15.78 -8.20
CA ALA A 62 2.66 16.90 -8.50
C ALA A 62 2.62 18.01 -7.42
N GLN A 63 1.47 18.25 -6.79
CA GLN A 63 1.35 19.18 -5.64
C GLN A 63 2.19 18.78 -4.42
N TYR A 64 2.59 17.51 -4.31
CA TYR A 64 3.50 16.99 -3.29
C TYR A 64 4.94 16.83 -3.79
N GLY A 65 5.26 17.36 -4.99
CA GLY A 65 6.59 17.24 -5.60
C GLY A 65 6.95 15.83 -6.05
N ILE A 66 5.95 14.99 -6.34
CA ILE A 66 6.12 13.61 -6.79
C ILE A 66 5.65 13.49 -8.23
N ASP A 67 6.50 12.94 -9.10
CA ASP A 67 6.19 12.67 -10.50
C ASP A 67 6.00 11.16 -10.73
N ILE A 68 4.77 10.76 -11.04
CA ILE A 68 4.41 9.39 -11.41
C ILE A 68 4.09 9.24 -12.91
N SER A 69 4.36 10.25 -13.75
CA SER A 69 3.97 10.28 -15.17
C SER A 69 4.51 9.11 -16.01
N ARG A 70 5.59 8.47 -15.55
CA ARG A 70 6.21 7.31 -16.19
C ARG A 70 5.61 5.97 -15.75
N HIS A 71 4.69 5.97 -14.79
CA HIS A 71 4.06 4.76 -14.28
C HIS A 71 3.22 4.08 -15.36
N ARG A 72 3.30 2.75 -15.40
CA ARG A 72 2.53 1.85 -16.26
C ARG A 72 1.88 0.82 -15.36
N SER A 73 0.59 0.57 -15.59
CA SER A 73 -0.14 -0.44 -14.83
C SER A 73 0.54 -1.81 -14.99
N ARG A 74 0.58 -2.57 -13.91
CA ARG A 74 1.04 -3.96 -13.93
C ARG A 74 0.07 -4.86 -13.16
N PRO A 75 -0.30 -6.03 -13.70
CA PRO A 75 -1.15 -6.97 -13.00
C PRO A 75 -0.38 -7.69 -11.90
N VAL A 76 -1.03 -7.85 -10.74
CA VAL A 76 -0.47 -8.57 -9.60
C VAL A 76 -0.19 -10.04 -9.90
N SER A 77 -0.91 -10.64 -10.85
CA SER A 77 -0.68 -12.02 -11.30
C SER A 77 0.70 -12.24 -11.93
N THR A 78 1.40 -11.18 -12.34
CA THR A 78 2.77 -11.25 -12.87
C THR A 78 3.83 -11.20 -11.77
N LEU A 79 3.41 -11.03 -10.51
CA LEU A 79 4.30 -10.88 -9.36
C LEU A 79 4.33 -12.15 -8.52
N ASP A 80 5.51 -12.45 -8.00
CA ASP A 80 5.65 -13.38 -6.89
C ASP A 80 5.28 -12.64 -5.59
N LEU A 81 4.04 -12.88 -5.12
CA LEU A 81 3.55 -12.31 -3.87
C LEU A 81 4.42 -12.68 -2.67
N GLY A 82 5.12 -13.83 -2.71
CA GLY A 82 6.04 -14.28 -1.65
C GLY A 82 7.14 -13.28 -1.31
N ARG A 83 7.53 -12.43 -2.26
CA ARG A 83 8.63 -11.45 -2.11
C ARG A 83 8.28 -10.21 -1.29
N PHE A 84 7.01 -9.97 -0.98
CA PHE A 84 6.57 -8.75 -0.29
C PHE A 84 6.28 -9.00 1.18
N ASP A 85 6.90 -8.25 2.07
CA ASP A 85 6.74 -8.41 3.53
C ASP A 85 5.45 -7.73 4.03
N LEU A 86 4.94 -6.78 3.26
CA LEU A 86 3.70 -6.07 3.50
C LEU A 86 2.97 -5.82 2.17
N VAL A 87 1.65 -6.04 2.16
CA VAL A 87 0.75 -5.65 1.07
C VAL A 87 -0.25 -4.64 1.61
N LEU A 88 -0.19 -3.42 1.09
CA LEU A 88 -1.14 -2.35 1.39
C LEU A 88 -2.14 -2.23 0.26
N THR A 89 -3.42 -2.24 0.58
CA THR A 89 -4.49 -2.13 -0.41
C THR A 89 -5.35 -0.89 -0.17
N MET A 90 -6.12 -0.51 -1.20
CA MET A 90 -7.04 0.63 -1.08
C MET A 90 -8.36 0.27 -0.43
N THR A 91 -8.77 -1.00 -0.51
CA THR A 91 -10.08 -1.44 -0.01
C THR A 91 -10.00 -2.87 0.52
N ARG A 92 -10.98 -3.27 1.33
CA ARG A 92 -11.12 -4.64 1.81
C ARG A 92 -11.30 -5.64 0.67
N GLU A 93 -12.02 -5.26 -0.38
CA GLU A 93 -12.13 -6.08 -1.60
C GLU A 93 -10.78 -6.36 -2.23
N HIS A 94 -9.88 -5.38 -2.25
CA HIS A 94 -8.52 -5.60 -2.73
C HIS A 94 -7.75 -6.57 -1.83
N VAL A 95 -7.94 -6.53 -0.50
CA VAL A 95 -7.34 -7.54 0.41
C VAL A 95 -7.85 -8.93 0.07
N ARG A 96 -9.17 -9.09 -0.13
CA ARG A 96 -9.76 -10.38 -0.54
C ARG A 96 -9.17 -10.86 -1.85
N GLY A 97 -9.08 -10.00 -2.86
CA GLY A 97 -8.51 -10.37 -4.16
C GLY A 97 -7.05 -10.81 -4.09
N ILE A 98 -6.27 -10.29 -3.13
CA ILE A 98 -4.90 -10.77 -2.87
C ILE A 98 -4.92 -12.13 -2.17
N VAL A 99 -5.75 -12.31 -1.15
CA VAL A 99 -5.84 -13.56 -0.37
C VAL A 99 -6.40 -14.72 -1.20
N GLU A 100 -7.32 -14.44 -2.13
CA GLU A 100 -7.83 -15.43 -3.08
C GLU A 100 -6.73 -15.94 -4.04
N ARG A 101 -5.75 -15.08 -4.37
CA ARG A 101 -4.60 -15.45 -5.22
C ARG A 101 -3.51 -16.18 -4.43
N ASP A 102 -3.26 -15.75 -3.20
CA ASP A 102 -2.30 -16.36 -2.28
C ASP A 102 -2.79 -16.26 -0.83
N GLY A 103 -3.31 -17.38 -0.30
CA GLY A 103 -3.82 -17.45 1.07
C GLY A 103 -2.76 -17.14 2.13
N SER A 104 -1.47 -17.37 1.83
CA SER A 104 -0.37 -17.04 2.74
C SER A 104 -0.18 -15.53 2.91
N ALA A 105 -0.67 -14.72 1.97
CA ALA A 105 -0.59 -13.26 2.03
C ALA A 105 -1.53 -12.63 3.06
N TYR A 106 -2.47 -13.38 3.64
CA TYR A 106 -3.48 -12.85 4.56
C TYR A 106 -2.89 -12.08 5.74
N ARG A 107 -1.87 -12.65 6.42
CA ARG A 107 -1.26 -12.02 7.60
C ARG A 107 -0.44 -10.77 7.31
N ARG A 108 -0.14 -10.52 6.05
CA ARG A 108 0.65 -9.39 5.57
C ARG A 108 -0.15 -8.43 4.68
N SER A 109 -1.46 -8.65 4.52
CA SER A 109 -2.31 -7.82 3.64
C SER A 109 -3.33 -7.00 4.44
N PHE A 110 -3.29 -5.68 4.31
CA PHE A 110 -4.13 -4.73 5.03
C PHE A 110 -4.65 -3.66 4.07
N THR A 111 -5.80 -3.05 4.38
CA THR A 111 -6.04 -1.73 3.79
C THR A 111 -5.09 -0.72 4.43
N VAL A 112 -4.74 0.35 3.71
CA VAL A 112 -3.82 1.38 4.24
C VAL A 112 -4.36 2.02 5.54
N LYS A 113 -5.67 2.21 5.66
CA LYS A 113 -6.30 2.75 6.87
C LYS A 113 -6.28 1.75 8.02
N GLU A 114 -6.59 0.47 7.76
CA GLU A 114 -6.51 -0.59 8.78
C GLU A 114 -5.08 -0.69 9.32
N PHE A 115 -4.09 -0.68 8.43
CA PHE A 115 -2.68 -0.73 8.80
C PHE A 115 -2.27 0.46 9.68
N SER A 116 -2.66 1.68 9.29
CA SER A 116 -2.38 2.88 10.09
C SER A 116 -2.98 2.80 11.49
N ARG A 117 -4.21 2.31 11.64
CA ARG A 117 -4.86 2.15 12.94
C ARG A 117 -4.15 1.10 13.79
N ARG A 118 -3.85 -0.06 13.22
CA ARG A 118 -3.13 -1.15 13.92
C ARG A 118 -1.72 -0.76 14.35
N LEU A 119 -1.03 0.05 13.55
CA LEU A 119 0.26 0.62 13.95
C LEU A 119 0.12 1.54 15.16
N GLY A 120 -0.93 2.37 15.21
CA GLY A 120 -1.19 3.27 16.33
C GLY A 120 -1.64 2.55 17.61
N ASP A 121 -2.37 1.45 17.47
CA ASP A 121 -2.84 0.63 18.61
C ASP A 121 -1.74 -0.27 19.19
N ALA A 122 -0.67 -0.53 18.43
CA ALA A 122 0.43 -1.39 18.86
C ALA A 122 1.33 -0.67 19.88
N ILE A 123 1.63 -1.34 20.99
CA ILE A 123 2.63 -0.88 21.97
C ILE A 123 4.01 -1.41 21.56
N PRO A 124 4.98 -0.56 21.18
CA PRO A 124 6.32 -1.02 20.86
C PRO A 124 7.06 -1.59 22.08
N PRO A 125 8.00 -2.55 21.90
CA PRO A 125 8.40 -3.12 20.62
C PRO A 125 7.39 -4.17 20.12
N ILE A 126 7.09 -4.14 18.82
CA ILE A 126 6.26 -5.17 18.18
C ILE A 126 7.11 -6.44 18.06
N PRO A 127 6.68 -7.59 18.61
CA PRO A 127 7.45 -8.82 18.55
C PRO A 127 7.65 -9.33 17.12
N GLY A 128 8.86 -9.81 16.81
CA GLY A 128 9.27 -10.34 15.52
C GLY A 128 10.68 -9.88 15.17
N GLY A 129 11.43 -10.71 14.44
CA GLY A 129 12.77 -10.42 13.95
C GLY A 129 12.74 -9.39 12.83
N ASP A 130 12.26 -9.82 11.66
CA ASP A 130 12.21 -9.02 10.44
C ASP A 130 10.88 -8.25 10.27
N LEU A 131 10.79 -7.43 9.20
CA LEU A 131 9.58 -6.67 8.87
C LEU A 131 8.35 -7.58 8.75
N ARG A 132 8.52 -8.74 8.10
CA ARG A 132 7.43 -9.67 7.85
C ARG A 132 6.85 -10.19 9.15
N GLU A 133 7.68 -10.70 10.05
CA GLU A 133 7.21 -11.26 11.33
C GLU A 133 6.47 -10.21 12.17
N ARG A 134 6.95 -8.97 12.19
CA ARG A 134 6.29 -7.89 12.92
C ARG A 134 4.99 -7.45 12.26
N VAL A 135 4.94 -7.40 10.92
CA VAL A 135 3.70 -7.16 10.16
C VAL A 135 2.68 -8.29 10.41
N GLU A 136 3.12 -9.55 10.41
CA GLU A 136 2.26 -10.67 10.77
C GLU A 136 1.74 -10.54 12.21
N HIS A 137 2.54 -10.01 13.14
CA HIS A 137 2.09 -9.71 14.50
C HIS A 137 0.94 -8.70 14.51
N LEU A 138 1.00 -7.66 13.68
CA LEU A 138 -0.09 -6.67 13.54
C LEU A 138 -1.39 -7.30 13.04
N SER A 139 -1.35 -8.46 12.37
CA SER A 139 -2.54 -9.19 11.95
C SER A 139 -3.25 -9.95 13.08
N LYS A 140 -2.63 -10.09 14.26
CA LYS A 140 -3.23 -10.81 15.39
C LYS A 140 -4.57 -10.17 15.78
N GLY A 141 -5.52 -11.03 16.14
CA GLY A 141 -6.89 -10.65 16.44
C GLY A 141 -7.78 -10.35 15.22
N ARG A 142 -7.26 -10.39 13.98
CA ARG A 142 -8.11 -10.40 12.78
C ARG A 142 -8.87 -11.72 12.71
N THR A 143 -10.17 -11.64 12.42
CA THR A 143 -11.01 -12.82 12.20
C THR A 143 -11.42 -12.88 10.73
N GLY A 144 -11.75 -14.06 10.20
CA GLY A 144 -12.31 -14.15 8.84
C GLY A 144 -13.57 -13.27 8.67
N ALA A 145 -14.33 -13.07 9.74
CA ALA A 145 -15.48 -12.15 9.76
C ALA A 145 -15.10 -10.67 9.58
N SER A 146 -13.93 -10.22 10.06
CA SER A 146 -13.47 -8.84 9.82
C SER A 146 -13.17 -8.57 8.35
N MET A 147 -12.87 -9.62 7.56
CA MET A 147 -12.72 -9.55 6.11
C MET A 147 -14.04 -9.59 5.35
N LEU A 148 -15.08 -10.24 5.89
CA LEU A 148 -16.37 -10.42 5.21
C LEU A 148 -17.33 -9.22 5.37
N GLY A 149 -17.00 -8.27 6.26
CA GLY A 149 -17.80 -7.05 6.43
C GLY A 149 -17.69 -6.05 5.29
N SER A 150 -18.77 -5.31 5.03
CA SER A 150 -18.89 -4.25 4.01
C SER A 150 -18.62 -2.83 4.54
N SER A 151 -18.06 -2.68 5.76
CA SER A 151 -17.72 -1.35 6.28
C SER A 151 -16.63 -0.72 5.41
N SER A 152 -16.97 0.44 4.81
CA SER A 152 -16.09 1.27 3.99
C SER A 152 -15.21 2.21 4.82
N GLU A 153 -15.27 2.14 6.16
CA GLU A 153 -14.46 2.99 7.04
C GLU A 153 -12.97 2.91 6.70
N ASP A 154 -12.51 1.71 6.36
CA ASP A 154 -11.13 1.38 6.03
C ASP A 154 -10.79 1.50 4.53
N ASP A 155 -11.74 1.95 3.69
CA ASP A 155 -11.57 2.04 2.24
C ASP A 155 -11.18 3.45 1.78
N ILE A 156 -10.39 3.51 0.71
CA ILE A 156 -10.06 4.73 -0.05
C ILE A 156 -10.95 4.75 -1.31
N ALA A 157 -11.74 5.81 -1.44
CA ALA A 157 -12.67 6.01 -2.56
C ALA A 157 -11.94 5.98 -3.91
N ASP A 158 -12.58 5.43 -4.94
CA ASP A 158 -12.00 5.35 -6.29
C ASP A 158 -12.28 6.64 -7.09
N PRO A 159 -11.25 7.41 -7.51
CA PRO A 159 -11.47 8.65 -8.25
C PRO A 159 -11.61 8.41 -9.77
N HIS A 160 -11.50 7.17 -10.25
CA HIS A 160 -11.50 6.87 -11.68
C HIS A 160 -12.79 7.35 -12.36
N GLY A 161 -12.65 8.10 -13.46
CA GLY A 161 -13.78 8.72 -14.17
C GLY A 161 -14.38 9.97 -13.49
N GLY A 162 -13.88 10.33 -12.29
CA GLY A 162 -14.31 11.48 -11.51
C GLY A 162 -13.63 12.79 -11.89
N LYS A 163 -13.93 13.84 -11.13
CA LYS A 163 -13.33 15.18 -11.30
C LYS A 163 -11.94 15.23 -10.66
N GLN A 164 -11.12 16.21 -11.08
CA GLN A 164 -9.78 16.41 -10.49
C GLN A 164 -9.82 16.52 -8.95
N SER A 165 -10.84 17.18 -8.39
CA SER A 165 -11.01 17.31 -6.94
C SER A 165 -11.09 15.96 -6.22
N GLU A 166 -11.60 14.91 -6.85
CA GLU A 166 -11.66 13.58 -6.26
C GLU A 166 -10.28 12.91 -6.21
N PHE A 167 -9.46 13.11 -7.25
CA PHE A 167 -8.05 12.70 -7.24
C PHE A 167 -7.27 13.45 -6.16
N ASP A 168 -7.52 14.75 -6.01
CA ASP A 168 -6.86 15.59 -5.02
C ASP A 168 -7.21 15.15 -3.60
N THR A 169 -8.49 14.87 -3.31
CA THR A 169 -8.95 14.32 -2.02
C THR A 169 -8.30 12.97 -1.72
N VAL A 170 -8.20 12.08 -2.71
CA VAL A 170 -7.52 10.79 -2.56
C VAL A 170 -6.04 10.98 -2.25
N ALA A 171 -5.37 11.88 -2.96
CA ALA A 171 -3.96 12.17 -2.74
C ALA A 171 -3.70 12.78 -1.36
N GLU A 172 -4.54 13.72 -0.91
CA GLU A 172 -4.49 14.29 0.44
C GLU A 172 -4.64 13.21 1.52
N GLN A 173 -5.68 12.38 1.42
CA GLN A 173 -5.91 11.30 2.38
C GLN A 173 -4.75 10.30 2.42
N LEU A 174 -4.20 9.92 1.26
CA LEU A 174 -3.04 9.03 1.18
C LEU A 174 -1.78 9.68 1.74
N HIS A 175 -1.58 10.98 1.51
CA HIS A 175 -0.45 11.72 2.04
C HIS A 175 -0.47 11.74 3.58
N GLU A 176 -1.63 12.05 4.19
CA GLU A 176 -1.79 12.01 5.65
C GLU A 176 -1.50 10.62 6.23
N LEU A 177 -1.97 9.57 5.55
CA LEU A 177 -1.71 8.19 5.95
C LEU A 177 -0.21 7.85 5.84
N VAL A 178 0.45 8.27 4.76
CA VAL A 178 1.91 8.08 4.58
C VAL A 178 2.69 8.73 5.73
N ILE A 179 2.36 9.96 6.11
CA ILE A 179 2.98 10.64 7.26
C ILE A 179 2.80 9.82 8.54
N ARG A 180 1.60 9.28 8.79
CA ARG A 180 1.31 8.49 9.99
C ARG A 180 2.04 7.15 10.02
N ILE A 181 2.12 6.44 8.89
CA ILE A 181 2.67 5.07 8.87
C ILE A 181 4.19 5.03 8.69
N THR A 182 4.80 6.07 8.10
CA THR A 182 6.24 6.06 7.81
C THR A 182 7.10 5.81 9.06
N PRO A 183 6.93 6.52 10.19
CA PRO A 183 7.74 6.27 11.38
C PRO A 183 7.61 4.83 11.91
N GLY A 184 6.39 4.28 11.83
CA GLY A 184 6.11 2.89 12.18
C GLY A 184 6.84 1.92 11.26
N LEU A 185 6.77 2.13 9.95
CA LEU A 185 7.48 1.30 8.95
C LEU A 185 8.99 1.35 9.12
N VAL A 186 9.56 2.53 9.39
CA VAL A 186 11.01 2.67 9.68
C VAL A 186 11.37 1.87 10.93
N THR A 187 10.54 1.89 11.96
CA THR A 187 10.75 1.12 13.20
C THR A 187 10.63 -0.38 12.94
N LEU A 188 9.65 -0.79 12.13
CA LEU A 188 9.41 -2.18 11.81
C LEU A 188 10.51 -2.80 10.93
N ALA A 189 11.14 -2.00 10.06
CA ALA A 189 12.17 -2.45 9.12
C ALA A 189 13.59 -2.51 9.71
N ARG A 190 13.79 -2.05 10.95
CA ARG A 190 15.07 -2.11 11.69
C ARG A 190 15.16 -3.37 12.54
#